data_AF-A0A4Y2URV1-F1
#
_entry.id   AF-A0A4Y2URV1-F1
#
_cell.length_a   1.000
_cell.length_b   1.000
_cell.length_c   1.000
_cell.angle_alpha   90.00
_cell.angle_beta   90.00
_cell.angle_gamma   90.00
#
_symmetry.space_group_name_H-M   'P 1'
#
loop_
_entity.id
_entity.type
_entity.pdbx_description
1 polymer ?
#
loop_
_entity_poly.entity_id
_entity_poly.type
_entity_poly.pdbx_seq_one_letter_code
_entity_poly.pdbx_strand_id
1 'polypeptide(L)'
;MFQSTRNPVYKTNMNRLNKQIKKLNYTIEQNSLNNKLININTYDHSLLKFVNPFQKKHKNIPALCGSNKIALTDLDKANCLASSLETQFTLNELKHHETEIFNEHLNENNLLCPEQFGFRPKLSITHQLVRVTEYITEGFTKKQKTGAVFLDIQKAFDRVWKDWLIHKLITLNTPQYLVKIFDSYLTNRSFRVRVKDELSDLKIIQAGVAQGSKVGPVLFSCYINDVPKQFNTLLCMYEDDTAVLAQNKNPNFIQLALNRHLATIEDWFRKWKIAINPSKTEAIMFCKNIKNLNFPQLKINNIQIPWSQECKYLGVILDRKLTWKPHFLYTKKKFRNAARKFYPLISRNSKLHRDNKMLIYTAYLRPILTYSAPVWGYAAKSNIKILESQQNIVIAQICHATWYMRATDIRKALNFPSFKEFIKKLAINFYKSFDNSDNEAIKCISKYKPDLKVKRPRNILIS
;
A
#
# COMPACT_ATOMS: atom_id res chain seq x y z
N MET A 1 18.61 29.62 1.65
CA MET A 1 19.22 29.71 2.99
C MET A 1 18.24 29.15 4.02
N PHE A 2 18.53 27.98 4.59
CA PHE A 2 17.78 27.44 5.72
C PHE A 2 18.36 28.03 7.01
N GLN A 3 17.59 28.83 7.74
CA GLN A 3 18.00 29.36 9.05
C GLN A 3 17.36 28.54 10.17
N SER A 4 18.20 28.12 11.11
CA SER A 4 17.96 27.18 12.21
C SER A 4 17.52 27.84 13.52
N THR A 5 16.91 29.03 13.50
CA THR A 5 16.53 29.78 14.71
C THR A 5 15.01 29.88 14.88
N ARG A 6 14.50 29.27 15.95
CA ARG A 6 13.08 29.15 16.36
C ARG A 6 12.43 30.46 16.86
N ASN A 7 12.89 31.65 16.45
CA ASN A 7 12.25 32.90 16.87
C ASN A 7 11.10 33.28 15.89
N PRO A 8 9.85 33.41 16.37
CA PRO A 8 8.70 33.73 15.51
C PRO A 8 8.81 35.10 14.82
N VAL A 9 9.52 36.07 15.41
CA VAL A 9 9.75 37.40 14.81
C VAL A 9 10.64 37.27 13.57
N TYR A 10 11.75 36.53 13.66
CA TYR A 10 12.64 36.29 12.51
C TYR A 10 11.96 35.47 11.41
N LYS A 11 11.12 34.48 11.77
CA LYS A 11 10.32 33.75 10.79
C LYS A 11 9.32 34.64 10.06
N THR A 12 8.73 35.60 10.76
CA THR A 12 7.78 36.57 10.18
C THR A 12 8.49 37.53 9.24
N ASN A 13 9.64 38.06 9.63
CA ASN A 13 10.49 38.89 8.77
C ASN A 13 10.99 38.11 7.54
N MET A 14 11.44 36.87 7.70
CA MET A 14 11.85 36.01 6.60
C MET A 14 10.69 35.73 5.63
N ASN A 15 9.48 35.48 6.14
CA ASN A 15 8.30 35.32 5.30
C ASN A 15 7.92 36.61 4.56
N ARG A 16 8.04 37.77 5.20
CA ARG A 16 7.80 39.09 4.59
C ARG A 16 8.79 39.36 3.45
N LEU A 17 10.08 39.13 3.69
CA LEU A 17 11.14 39.26 2.70
C LEU A 17 10.95 38.28 1.54
N ASN A 18 10.65 37.00 1.82
CA ASN A 18 10.35 36.02 0.77
C ASN A 18 9.13 36.40 -0.08
N LYS A 19 8.11 37.02 0.52
CA LYS A 19 6.93 37.52 -0.22
C LYS A 19 7.30 38.70 -1.11
N GLN A 20 8.16 39.60 -0.64
CA GLN A 20 8.70 40.71 -1.44
C GLN A 20 9.58 40.21 -2.58
N ILE A 21 10.50 39.26 -2.32
CA ILE A 21 11.34 38.62 -3.35
C ILE A 21 10.46 37.96 -4.42
N LYS A 22 9.43 37.20 -4.02
CA LYS A 22 8.50 36.60 -4.99
C LYS A 22 7.77 37.64 -5.85
N LYS A 23 7.37 38.77 -5.24
CA LYS A 23 6.69 39.86 -5.97
C LYS A 23 7.65 40.55 -6.94
N LEU A 24 8.89 40.81 -6.52
CA LEU A 24 9.93 41.38 -7.37
C LEU A 24 10.32 40.45 -8.52
N ASN A 25 10.50 39.14 -8.25
CA ASN A 25 10.79 38.15 -9.29
C ASN A 25 9.65 38.07 -10.31
N TYR A 26 8.40 38.09 -9.86
CA TYR A 26 7.25 38.14 -10.77
C TYR A 26 7.29 39.40 -11.64
N THR A 27 7.57 40.57 -11.07
CA THR A 27 7.71 41.82 -11.82
C THR A 27 8.89 41.78 -12.80
N ILE A 28 10.03 41.20 -12.42
CA ILE A 28 11.20 41.02 -13.29
C ILE A 28 10.88 40.07 -14.45
N GLU A 29 10.21 38.95 -14.18
CA GLU A 29 9.79 38.01 -15.22
C GLU A 29 8.79 38.66 -16.19
N GLN A 30 7.82 39.44 -15.69
CA GLN A 30 6.87 40.18 -16.52
C GLN A 30 7.57 41.27 -17.35
N ASN A 31 8.49 42.02 -16.75
CA ASN A 31 9.25 43.05 -17.46
C ASN A 31 10.20 42.43 -18.50
N SER A 32 10.84 41.30 -18.19
CA SER A 32 11.66 40.55 -19.15
C SER A 32 10.82 40.02 -20.29
N LEU A 33 9.61 39.53 -20.02
CA LEU A 33 8.69 39.06 -21.05
C LEU A 33 8.18 40.22 -21.91
N ASN A 34 7.80 41.35 -21.30
CA ASN A 34 7.38 42.55 -22.02
C ASN A 34 8.51 43.11 -22.88
N ASN A 35 9.73 43.23 -22.36
CA ASN A 35 10.90 43.65 -23.14
C ASN A 35 11.17 42.69 -24.29
N LYS A 36 10.99 41.38 -24.07
CA LYS A 36 11.11 40.37 -25.13
C LYS A 36 10.01 40.52 -26.18
N LEU A 37 8.79 40.86 -25.79
CA LEU A 37 7.66 41.11 -26.70
C LEU A 37 7.86 42.39 -27.53
N ILE A 38 8.35 43.47 -26.91
CA ILE A 38 8.61 44.76 -27.56
C ILE A 38 9.75 44.64 -28.57
N ASN A 39 10.77 43.83 -28.26
CA ASN A 39 11.93 43.63 -29.13
C ASN A 39 11.74 42.51 -30.17
N ILE A 40 10.55 41.91 -30.27
CA ILE A 40 10.24 40.98 -31.34
C ILE A 40 9.90 41.77 -32.60
N ASN A 41 10.62 41.46 -33.67
CA ASN A 41 10.39 42.04 -34.99
C ASN A 41 10.26 40.93 -36.04
N THR A 42 9.72 41.32 -37.20
CA THR A 42 9.53 40.44 -38.36
C THR A 42 10.79 40.28 -39.20
N TYR A 43 11.80 41.13 -39.02
CA TYR A 43 12.99 41.20 -39.86
C TYR A 43 14.15 40.30 -39.38
N ASP A 44 14.27 40.04 -38.07
CA ASP A 44 15.49 39.42 -37.50
C ASP A 44 15.25 37.96 -37.03
N HIS A 45 14.25 37.29 -37.59
CA HIS A 45 13.79 35.93 -37.21
C HIS A 45 13.40 35.76 -35.72
N SER A 46 13.35 36.85 -34.95
CA SER A 46 13.04 36.87 -33.52
C SER A 46 11.59 36.43 -33.25
N LEU A 47 10.64 36.89 -34.07
CA LEU A 47 9.24 36.43 -34.07
C LEU A 47 9.14 34.92 -34.29
N LEU A 48 9.86 34.38 -35.27
CA LEU A 48 9.85 32.96 -35.60
C LEU A 48 10.37 32.11 -34.42
N LYS A 49 11.48 32.52 -33.79
CA LYS A 49 12.02 31.87 -32.60
C LYS A 49 11.06 31.93 -31.41
N PHE A 50 10.31 33.02 -31.25
CA PHE A 50 9.31 33.17 -30.18
C PHE A 50 8.09 32.25 -30.41
N VAL A 51 7.64 32.10 -31.65
CA VAL A 51 6.39 31.38 -32.00
C VAL A 51 6.61 29.87 -32.19
N ASN A 52 7.78 29.42 -32.64
CA ASN A 52 8.10 28.01 -32.92
C ASN A 52 7.79 27.00 -31.79
N PRO A 53 8.04 27.30 -30.50
CA PRO A 53 7.66 26.41 -29.40
C PRO A 53 6.15 26.18 -29.28
N PHE A 54 5.34 27.19 -29.64
CA PHE A 54 3.88 27.13 -29.61
C PHE A 54 3.29 26.48 -30.87
N GLN A 55 4.06 26.44 -31.96
CA GLN A 55 3.72 25.75 -33.20
C GLN A 55 4.12 24.27 -33.24
N LYS A 56 4.73 23.71 -32.18
CA LYS A 56 5.02 22.27 -32.11
C LYS A 56 3.72 21.48 -32.28
N LYS A 57 3.52 20.91 -33.46
CA LYS A 57 2.41 19.99 -33.74
C LYS A 57 2.44 18.85 -32.72
N HIS A 58 1.25 18.50 -32.23
CA HIS A 58 1.05 17.32 -31.40
C HIS A 58 1.77 16.13 -32.06
N LYS A 59 2.70 15.49 -31.36
CA LYS A 59 3.37 14.31 -31.93
C LYS A 59 2.33 13.20 -32.06
N ASN A 60 1.95 12.89 -33.29
CA ASN A 60 1.09 11.74 -33.56
C ASN A 60 1.77 10.48 -33.02
N ILE A 61 1.00 9.63 -32.36
CA ILE A 61 1.48 8.31 -31.95
C ILE A 61 1.96 7.61 -33.23
N PRO A 62 3.19 7.07 -33.26
CA PRO A 62 3.69 6.36 -34.44
C PRO A 62 2.77 5.20 -34.81
N ALA A 63 2.89 4.72 -36.04
CA ALA A 63 2.16 3.54 -36.47
C ALA A 63 2.43 2.38 -35.51
N LEU A 64 1.37 1.68 -35.09
CA LEU A 64 1.51 0.51 -34.22
C LEU A 64 1.40 -0.75 -35.07
N CYS A 65 2.26 -1.74 -34.89
CA CYS A 65 2.06 -3.06 -35.48
C CYS A 65 1.02 -3.82 -34.65
N GLY A 66 -0.21 -3.91 -35.18
CA GLY A 66 -1.22 -4.83 -34.66
C GLY A 66 -1.00 -6.24 -35.18
N SER A 67 -1.70 -7.21 -34.58
CA SER A 67 -1.60 -8.64 -34.92
C SER A 67 -1.83 -8.94 -36.40
N ASN A 68 -2.77 -8.24 -37.04
CA ASN A 68 -3.14 -8.49 -38.44
C ASN A 68 -2.95 -7.28 -39.38
N LYS A 69 -2.63 -6.08 -38.87
CA LYS A 69 -2.46 -4.86 -39.68
C LYS A 69 -1.63 -3.79 -38.97
N ILE A 70 -0.91 -2.98 -39.74
CA ILE A 70 -0.28 -1.76 -39.25
C ILE A 70 -1.39 -0.72 -38.98
N ALA A 71 -1.53 -0.33 -37.71
CA ALA A 71 -2.50 0.63 -37.24
C ALA A 71 -2.01 2.07 -37.51
N LEU A 72 -2.62 2.69 -38.52
CA LEU A 72 -2.26 4.04 -38.99
C LEU A 72 -3.24 5.10 -38.46
N THR A 73 -4.53 4.79 -38.41
CA THR A 73 -5.55 5.69 -37.88
C THR A 73 -5.61 5.63 -36.35
N ASP A 74 -6.14 6.68 -35.71
CA ASP A 74 -6.30 6.70 -34.26
C ASP A 74 -7.26 5.61 -33.76
N LEU A 75 -8.27 5.25 -34.57
CA LEU A 75 -9.19 4.15 -34.28
C LEU A 75 -8.48 2.81 -34.36
N ASP A 76 -7.69 2.57 -35.40
CA ASP A 76 -6.91 1.33 -35.54
C ASP A 76 -5.89 1.20 -34.42
N LYS A 77 -5.24 2.31 -34.03
CA LYS A 77 -4.26 2.33 -32.92
C LYS A 77 -4.96 2.04 -31.59
N ALA A 78 -6.13 2.62 -31.36
CA ALA A 78 -6.92 2.34 -30.17
C ALA A 78 -7.36 0.88 -30.12
N ASN A 79 -7.82 0.30 -31.24
CA ASN A 79 -8.22 -1.11 -31.33
C ASN A 79 -7.02 -2.06 -31.19
N CYS A 80 -5.87 -1.72 -31.77
CA CYS A 80 -4.62 -2.44 -31.62
C CYS A 80 -4.17 -2.48 -30.15
N LEU A 81 -4.23 -1.34 -29.45
CA LEU A 81 -3.94 -1.27 -28.02
C LEU A 81 -4.98 -2.03 -27.21
N ALA A 82 -6.27 -1.91 -27.52
CA ALA A 82 -7.34 -2.63 -26.84
C ALA A 82 -7.15 -4.15 -26.95
N SER A 83 -6.87 -4.67 -28.15
CA SER A 83 -6.60 -6.08 -28.39
C SER A 83 -5.31 -6.55 -27.71
N SER A 84 -4.24 -5.74 -27.75
CA SER A 84 -3.00 -6.04 -27.02
C SER A 84 -3.22 -6.08 -25.51
N LEU A 85 -4.06 -5.19 -24.96
CA LEU A 85 -4.39 -5.18 -23.55
C LEU A 85 -5.28 -6.37 -23.21
N GLU A 86 -6.30 -6.67 -24.02
CA GLU A 86 -7.19 -7.82 -23.82
C GLU A 86 -6.43 -9.15 -23.83
N THR A 87 -5.49 -9.32 -24.76
CA THR A 87 -4.61 -10.51 -24.82
C THR A 87 -3.65 -10.59 -23.62
N GLN A 88 -3.06 -9.46 -23.19
CA GLN A 88 -2.18 -9.39 -22.01
C GLN A 88 -2.93 -9.54 -20.68
N PHE A 89 -4.20 -9.16 -20.65
CA PHE A 89 -5.10 -9.25 -19.49
C PHE A 89 -6.12 -10.38 -19.65
N THR A 90 -5.81 -11.41 -20.45
CA THR A 90 -6.53 -12.68 -20.33
C THR A 90 -6.29 -13.24 -18.93
N LEU A 91 -7.29 -13.94 -18.37
CA LEU A 91 -7.07 -14.78 -17.20
C LEU A 91 -6.05 -15.84 -17.63
N ASN A 92 -4.76 -15.57 -17.39
CA ASN A 92 -3.74 -16.59 -17.50
C ASN A 92 -4.27 -17.82 -16.77
N GLU A 93 -4.18 -19.01 -17.39
CA GLU A 93 -4.26 -20.26 -16.65
C GLU A 93 -3.07 -20.27 -15.68
N LEU A 94 -3.27 -19.64 -14.52
CA LEU A 94 -2.25 -19.46 -13.51
C LEU A 94 -2.00 -20.75 -12.74
N LYS A 95 -2.68 -21.85 -13.09
CA LYS A 95 -2.50 -23.15 -12.47
C LYS A 95 -1.07 -23.61 -12.67
N HIS A 96 -0.37 -23.82 -11.56
CA HIS A 96 0.91 -24.51 -11.54
C HIS A 96 0.67 -25.70 -10.65
N HIS A 97 0.45 -26.85 -11.27
CA HIS A 97 -0.04 -28.06 -10.62
C HIS A 97 0.75 -28.41 -9.35
N GLU A 98 2.07 -28.33 -9.39
CA GLU A 98 2.95 -28.59 -8.25
C GLU A 98 2.80 -27.55 -7.13
N THR A 99 2.54 -26.29 -7.47
CA THR A 99 2.27 -25.23 -6.48
C THR A 99 0.90 -25.42 -5.84
N GLU A 100 -0.09 -25.84 -6.61
CA GLU A 100 -1.45 -26.12 -6.14
C GLU A 100 -1.45 -27.34 -5.20
N ILE A 101 -0.86 -28.46 -5.62
CA ILE A 101 -0.67 -29.65 -4.78
C ILE A 101 0.07 -29.29 -3.49
N PHE A 102 1.14 -28.51 -3.59
CA PHE A 102 1.90 -28.14 -2.40
C PHE A 102 1.07 -27.26 -1.45
N ASN A 103 0.30 -26.30 -1.98
CA ASN A 103 -0.60 -25.49 -1.16
C ASN A 103 -1.73 -26.33 -0.54
N GLU A 104 -2.31 -27.27 -1.28
CA GLU A 104 -3.32 -28.20 -0.76
C GLU A 104 -2.73 -29.02 0.39
N HIS A 105 -1.56 -29.64 0.19
CA HIS A 105 -0.84 -30.36 1.23
C HIS A 105 -0.58 -29.51 2.48
N LEU A 106 -0.14 -28.25 2.33
CA LEU A 106 0.09 -27.33 3.45
C LEU A 106 -1.20 -26.97 4.19
N ASN A 107 -2.32 -26.82 3.47
CA ASN A 107 -3.60 -26.42 4.05
C ASN A 107 -4.31 -27.61 4.72
N GLU A 108 -4.37 -28.78 4.08
CA GLU A 108 -5.00 -29.99 4.62
C GLU A 108 -4.35 -30.44 5.92
N ASN A 109 -3.01 -30.35 5.99
CA ASN A 109 -2.24 -30.75 7.17
C ASN A 109 -2.03 -29.60 8.17
N ASN A 110 -2.60 -28.41 7.93
CA ASN A 110 -2.47 -27.22 8.78
C ASN A 110 -1.01 -26.89 9.16
N LEU A 111 -0.08 -27.05 8.22
CA LEU A 111 1.36 -26.99 8.48
C LEU A 111 1.86 -25.55 8.69
N LEU A 112 1.16 -24.56 8.14
CA LEU A 112 1.52 -23.15 8.29
C LEU A 112 0.93 -22.54 9.56
N CYS A 113 1.77 -21.83 10.32
CA CYS A 113 1.38 -21.15 11.55
C CYS A 113 0.16 -20.24 11.30
N PRO A 114 -0.81 -20.21 12.22
CA PRO A 114 -2.04 -19.44 12.03
C PRO A 114 -1.82 -17.95 11.79
N GLU A 115 -0.75 -17.36 12.33
CA GLU A 115 -0.44 -15.94 12.29
C GLU A 115 0.16 -15.47 10.95
N GLN A 116 0.57 -16.39 10.09
CA GLN A 116 1.01 -16.11 8.72
C GLN A 116 -0.21 -16.02 7.80
N PHE A 117 -0.45 -14.83 7.24
CA PHE A 117 -1.59 -14.55 6.35
C PHE A 117 -1.13 -14.33 4.88
N GLY A 118 0.17 -14.17 4.64
CA GLY A 118 0.76 -14.00 3.32
C GLY A 118 0.61 -15.26 2.47
N PHE A 119 0.24 -15.09 1.20
CA PHE A 119 0.08 -16.17 0.21
C PHE A 119 -0.79 -17.36 0.63
N ARG A 120 -1.72 -17.17 1.56
CA ARG A 120 -2.67 -18.21 1.96
C ARG A 120 -4.04 -17.99 1.34
N PRO A 121 -4.71 -19.05 0.87
CA PRO A 121 -6.05 -18.93 0.32
C PRO A 121 -7.00 -18.39 1.39
N LYS A 122 -7.93 -17.53 0.97
CA LYS A 122 -8.97 -16.92 1.82
C LYS A 122 -8.45 -15.99 2.94
N LEU A 123 -7.14 -15.81 3.09
CA LEU A 123 -6.52 -14.85 3.99
C LEU A 123 -5.98 -13.66 3.18
N SER A 124 -6.23 -12.45 3.66
CA SER A 124 -5.82 -11.23 2.96
C SER A 124 -5.20 -10.23 3.91
N ILE A 125 -4.49 -9.26 3.35
CA ILE A 125 -3.97 -8.09 4.08
C ILE A 125 -5.03 -7.48 5.00
N THR A 126 -6.27 -7.37 4.52
CA THR A 126 -7.37 -6.80 5.29
C THR A 126 -7.70 -7.64 6.54
N HIS A 127 -7.60 -8.97 6.46
CA HIS A 127 -7.79 -9.84 7.64
C HIS A 127 -6.72 -9.57 8.70
N GLN A 128 -5.46 -9.46 8.28
CA GLN A 128 -4.35 -9.19 9.19
C GLN A 128 -4.44 -7.79 9.82
N LEU A 129 -4.86 -6.78 9.04
CA LEU A 129 -5.13 -5.43 9.54
C LEU A 129 -6.31 -5.40 10.53
N VAL A 130 -7.38 -6.17 10.30
CA VAL A 130 -8.47 -6.29 11.26
C VAL A 130 -7.96 -6.91 12.57
N ARG A 131 -7.15 -7.97 12.51
CA ARG A 131 -6.55 -8.58 13.71
C ARG A 131 -5.75 -7.58 14.54
N VAL A 132 -4.88 -6.80 13.90
CA VAL A 132 -4.09 -5.75 14.55
C VAL A 132 -4.97 -4.65 15.15
N THR A 133 -5.93 -4.14 14.38
CA THR A 133 -6.78 -3.01 14.82
C THR A 133 -7.81 -3.40 15.86
N GLU A 134 -8.35 -4.62 15.81
CA GLU A 134 -9.24 -5.15 16.85
C GLU A 134 -8.49 -5.30 18.16
N TYR A 135 -7.28 -5.85 18.13
CA TYR A 135 -6.43 -5.92 19.32
C TYR A 135 -6.24 -4.53 19.91
N ILE A 136 -5.75 -3.55 19.14
CA ILE A 136 -5.51 -2.18 19.62
C ILE A 136 -6.79 -1.53 20.20
N THR A 137 -7.92 -1.67 19.51
CA THR A 137 -9.18 -1.05 19.94
C THR A 137 -9.80 -1.72 21.16
N GLU A 138 -9.59 -3.03 21.35
CA GLU A 138 -9.90 -3.73 22.59
C GLU A 138 -9.09 -3.16 23.76
N GLY A 139 -7.78 -2.95 23.55
CA GLY A 139 -6.91 -2.29 24.53
C GLY A 139 -7.43 -0.90 24.92
N PHE A 140 -7.89 -0.10 23.94
CA PHE A 140 -8.52 1.19 24.22
C PHE A 140 -9.81 1.10 25.04
N THR A 141 -10.56 0.02 24.90
CA THR A 141 -11.81 -0.22 25.64
C THR A 141 -11.49 -0.56 27.09
N LYS A 142 -10.43 -1.35 27.31
CA LYS A 142 -9.90 -1.72 28.63
C LYS A 142 -9.07 -0.62 29.31
N LYS A 143 -9.02 0.59 28.74
CA LYS A 143 -8.14 1.71 29.19
C LYS A 143 -6.65 1.32 29.26
N GLN A 144 -6.23 0.38 28.43
CA GLN A 144 -4.84 -0.07 28.27
C GLN A 144 -4.16 0.68 27.11
N LYS A 145 -2.83 0.60 27.08
CA LYS A 145 -2.00 1.03 25.95
C LYS A 145 -1.58 -0.21 25.16
N THR A 146 -1.33 -0.05 23.87
CA THR A 146 -0.78 -1.11 23.01
C THR A 146 0.53 -0.61 22.41
N GLY A 147 1.64 -1.29 22.71
CA GLY A 147 2.89 -1.07 21.98
C GLY A 147 2.93 -2.02 20.80
N ALA A 148 3.38 -1.53 19.65
CA ALA A 148 3.59 -2.32 18.45
C ALA A 148 4.97 -2.02 17.86
N VAL A 149 5.62 -3.06 17.35
CA VAL A 149 6.87 -3.00 16.59
C VAL A 149 6.63 -3.65 15.25
N PHE A 150 6.91 -2.91 14.17
CA PHE A 150 6.80 -3.35 12.79
C PHE A 150 8.22 -3.56 12.25
N LEU A 151 8.57 -4.82 12.02
CA LEU A 151 9.89 -5.26 11.59
C LEU A 151 9.97 -5.22 10.06
N ASP A 152 11.04 -4.62 9.54
CA ASP A 152 11.38 -4.64 8.11
C ASP A 152 12.47 -5.69 7.86
N ILE A 153 12.14 -6.77 7.15
CA ILE A 153 13.10 -7.80 6.77
C ILE A 153 13.85 -7.35 5.50
N GLN A 154 15.17 -7.28 5.56
CA GLN A 154 15.98 -6.79 4.47
C GLN A 154 16.14 -7.86 3.38
N LYS A 155 15.55 -7.64 2.20
CA LYS A 155 15.65 -8.53 1.02
C LYS A 155 15.22 -9.97 1.35
N ALA A 156 14.02 -10.11 1.88
CA ALA A 156 13.50 -11.37 2.42
C ALA A 156 13.62 -12.56 1.46
N PHE A 157 13.17 -12.41 0.20
CA PHE A 157 13.24 -13.48 -0.80
C PHE A 157 14.66 -13.80 -1.27
N ASP A 158 15.55 -12.82 -1.35
CA ASP A 158 16.92 -12.99 -1.90
C ASP A 158 17.87 -13.65 -0.90
N ARG A 159 17.49 -13.69 0.39
CA ARG A 159 18.34 -14.18 1.48
C ARG A 159 17.96 -15.54 2.02
N VAL A 160 16.96 -16.19 1.44
CA VAL A 160 16.57 -17.54 1.84
C VAL A 160 17.75 -18.49 1.67
N TRP A 161 18.18 -19.11 2.77
CA TRP A 161 19.24 -20.12 2.75
C TRP A 161 18.66 -21.46 2.28
N LYS A 162 19.08 -21.90 1.09
CA LYS A 162 18.55 -23.07 0.36
C LYS A 162 18.56 -24.36 1.19
N ASP A 163 19.73 -24.75 1.72
CA ASP A 163 19.88 -26.02 2.46
C ASP A 163 18.92 -26.08 3.66
N TRP A 164 18.73 -24.96 4.34
CA TRP A 164 17.79 -24.89 5.46
C TRP A 164 16.34 -24.81 5.04
N LEU A 165 16.02 -24.19 3.91
CA LEU A 165 14.68 -24.28 3.35
C LEU A 165 14.33 -25.74 3.07
N ILE A 166 15.24 -26.51 2.46
CA ILE A 166 15.07 -27.96 2.25
C ILE A 166 14.90 -28.70 3.58
N HIS A 167 15.75 -28.44 4.57
CA HIS A 167 15.59 -29.00 5.92
C HIS A 167 14.22 -28.69 6.53
N LYS A 168 13.72 -27.45 6.41
CA LYS A 168 12.40 -27.05 6.91
C LYS A 168 11.27 -27.76 6.18
N LEU A 169 11.37 -27.92 4.86
CA LEU A 169 10.37 -28.67 4.08
C LEU A 169 10.29 -30.13 4.52
N ILE A 170 11.43 -30.78 4.76
CA ILE A 170 11.48 -32.14 5.31
C ILE A 170 10.85 -32.18 6.71
N THR A 171 11.18 -31.19 7.57
CA THR A 171 10.61 -31.08 8.93
C THR A 171 9.09 -30.87 8.92
N LEU A 172 8.56 -30.22 7.87
CA LEU A 172 7.13 -30.02 7.65
C LEU A 172 6.43 -31.26 7.05
N ASN A 173 7.11 -32.42 6.98
CA ASN A 173 6.59 -33.65 6.37
C ASN A 173 6.14 -33.48 4.89
N THR A 174 6.81 -32.58 4.16
CA THR A 174 6.54 -32.40 2.73
C THR A 174 6.89 -33.68 1.96
N PRO A 175 6.05 -34.13 0.99
CA PRO A 175 6.35 -35.30 0.19
C PRO A 175 7.74 -35.27 -0.46
N GLN A 176 8.48 -36.37 -0.37
CA GLN A 176 9.88 -36.45 -0.80
C GLN A 176 10.09 -36.04 -2.27
N TYR A 177 9.15 -36.37 -3.15
CA TYR A 177 9.23 -36.00 -4.57
C TYR A 177 9.15 -34.47 -4.77
N LEU A 178 8.31 -33.76 -3.99
CA LEU A 178 8.24 -32.29 -4.02
C LEU A 178 9.52 -31.67 -3.49
N VAL A 179 10.08 -32.22 -2.40
CA VAL A 179 11.36 -31.75 -1.85
C VAL A 179 12.46 -31.85 -2.91
N LYS A 180 12.56 -32.97 -3.64
CA LYS A 180 13.53 -33.15 -4.75
C LYS A 180 13.31 -32.14 -5.88
N ILE A 181 12.05 -31.87 -6.24
CA ILE A 181 11.70 -30.86 -7.25
C ILE A 181 12.13 -29.47 -6.79
N PHE A 182 11.86 -29.10 -5.55
CA PHE A 182 12.24 -27.80 -5.01
C PHE A 182 13.76 -27.65 -4.86
N ASP A 183 14.48 -28.70 -4.50
CA ASP A 183 15.94 -28.70 -4.46
C ASP A 183 16.53 -28.48 -5.87
N SER A 184 16.05 -29.22 -6.87
CA SER A 184 16.39 -29.02 -8.28
C SER A 184 16.08 -27.58 -8.76
N TYR A 185 14.92 -27.05 -8.37
CA TYR A 185 14.51 -25.68 -8.71
C TYR A 185 15.41 -24.60 -8.08
N LEU A 186 15.99 -24.84 -6.90
CA LEU A 186 16.81 -23.86 -6.18
C LEU A 186 18.30 -23.97 -6.52
N THR A 187 18.79 -25.13 -6.93
CA THR A 187 20.20 -25.40 -7.23
C THR A 187 20.63 -24.89 -8.61
N ASN A 188 21.92 -24.61 -8.78
CA ASN A 188 22.57 -24.19 -10.05
C ASN A 188 21.91 -23.04 -10.83
N ARG A 189 21.15 -22.18 -10.14
CA ARG A 189 20.55 -21.00 -10.76
C ARG A 189 21.60 -19.94 -11.08
N SER A 190 21.47 -19.33 -12.25
CA SER A 190 22.25 -18.18 -12.68
C SER A 190 21.36 -17.11 -13.31
N PHE A 191 21.83 -15.88 -13.37
CA PHE A 191 21.15 -14.77 -14.03
C PHE A 191 22.12 -13.89 -14.81
N ARG A 192 21.57 -13.16 -15.78
CA ARG A 192 22.21 -12.05 -16.51
C ARG A 192 21.21 -10.91 -16.61
N VAL A 193 21.70 -9.69 -16.66
CA VAL A 193 20.87 -8.49 -16.87
C VAL A 193 21.04 -8.04 -18.31
N ARG A 194 19.93 -7.81 -19.01
CA ARG A 194 19.93 -7.23 -20.35
C ARG A 194 19.59 -5.74 -20.26
N VAL A 195 20.44 -4.89 -20.81
CA VAL A 195 20.17 -3.46 -20.99
C VAL A 195 20.23 -3.15 -22.48
N LYS A 196 19.07 -2.93 -23.10
CA LYS A 196 18.92 -2.87 -24.56
C LYS A 196 19.44 -4.16 -25.22
N ASP A 197 20.49 -4.07 -26.02
CA ASP A 197 21.06 -5.18 -26.78
C ASP A 197 22.28 -5.81 -26.09
N GLU A 198 22.72 -5.25 -24.96
CA GLU A 198 23.87 -5.75 -24.20
C GLU A 198 23.43 -6.66 -23.04
N LEU A 199 24.16 -7.76 -22.86
CA LEU A 199 23.99 -8.71 -21.76
C LEU A 199 25.17 -8.59 -20.80
N SER A 200 24.88 -8.60 -19.51
CA SER A 200 25.92 -8.72 -18.48
C SER A 200 26.55 -10.11 -18.47
N ASP A 201 27.66 -10.23 -17.75
CA ASP A 201 28.24 -11.52 -17.39
C ASP A 201 27.26 -12.40 -16.62
N LEU A 202 27.45 -13.72 -16.74
CA LEU A 202 26.73 -14.72 -15.96
C LEU A 202 27.08 -14.56 -14.47
N LYS A 203 26.06 -14.44 -13.63
CA LYS A 203 26.21 -14.46 -12.17
C LYS A 203 25.44 -15.63 -11.58
N ILE A 204 26.07 -16.35 -10.67
CA ILE A 204 25.48 -17.50 -9.98
C ILE A 204 24.67 -17.00 -8.77
N ILE A 205 23.50 -17.59 -8.55
CA ILE A 205 22.61 -17.27 -7.43
C ILE A 205 22.90 -18.25 -6.29
N GLN A 206 23.58 -17.77 -5.25
CA GLN A 206 23.95 -18.59 -4.09
C GLN A 206 22.81 -18.73 -3.06
N ALA A 207 21.96 -17.71 -2.92
CA ALA A 207 20.87 -17.68 -1.97
C ALA A 207 19.59 -17.10 -2.59
N GLY A 208 18.46 -17.38 -1.95
CA GLY A 208 17.18 -16.80 -2.29
C GLY A 208 16.31 -17.63 -3.22
N VAL A 209 15.01 -17.38 -3.13
CA VAL A 209 14.00 -17.89 -4.06
C VAL A 209 13.81 -16.87 -5.19
N ALA A 210 13.47 -17.33 -6.38
CA ALA A 210 13.32 -16.42 -7.52
C ALA A 210 12.13 -15.47 -7.32
N GLN A 211 12.40 -14.16 -7.31
CA GLN A 211 11.33 -13.16 -7.33
C GLN A 211 10.54 -13.28 -8.64
N GLY A 212 9.21 -13.27 -8.53
CA GLY A 212 8.31 -13.46 -9.67
C GLY A 212 7.98 -14.93 -9.98
N SER A 213 8.56 -15.90 -9.27
CA SER A 213 8.07 -17.28 -9.38
C SER A 213 6.79 -17.49 -8.57
N LYS A 214 5.95 -18.44 -9.02
CA LYS A 214 4.70 -18.79 -8.33
C LYS A 214 4.96 -19.50 -7.00
N VAL A 215 6.01 -20.32 -6.93
CA VAL A 215 6.37 -21.16 -5.77
C VAL A 215 7.17 -20.39 -4.71
N GLY A 216 7.97 -19.38 -5.11
CA GLY A 216 8.86 -18.64 -4.22
C GLY A 216 8.16 -18.03 -2.98
N PRO A 217 7.02 -17.34 -3.17
CA PRO A 217 6.09 -16.96 -2.12
C PRO A 217 5.79 -18.03 -1.05
N VAL A 218 5.38 -19.22 -1.49
CA VAL A 218 4.97 -20.32 -0.61
C VAL A 218 6.18 -20.88 0.14
N LEU A 219 7.31 -21.06 -0.57
CA LEU A 219 8.56 -21.49 0.04
C LEU A 219 9.05 -20.51 1.10
N PHE A 220 8.88 -19.21 0.87
CA PHE A 220 9.22 -18.19 1.87
C PHE A 220 8.31 -18.29 3.11
N SER A 221 7.01 -18.50 2.93
CA SER A 221 6.09 -18.74 4.06
C SER A 221 6.51 -19.97 4.88
N CYS A 222 6.92 -21.08 4.24
CA CYS A 222 7.46 -22.25 4.93
C CYS A 222 8.78 -21.93 5.65
N TYR A 223 9.61 -21.08 5.05
CA TYR A 223 10.91 -20.70 5.62
C TYR A 223 10.79 -19.92 6.93
N ILE A 224 9.77 -19.09 7.10
CA ILE A 224 9.56 -18.28 8.31
C ILE A 224 8.54 -18.87 9.28
N ASN A 225 8.06 -20.09 9.00
CA ASN A 225 6.91 -20.69 9.66
C ASN A 225 7.10 -20.98 11.16
N ASP A 226 8.33 -21.25 11.57
CA ASP A 226 8.76 -21.58 12.94
C ASP A 226 9.24 -20.34 13.72
N VAL A 227 8.84 -19.14 13.30
CA VAL A 227 9.11 -17.91 14.04
C VAL A 227 8.63 -18.03 15.49
N PRO A 228 9.42 -17.60 16.49
CA PRO A 228 9.08 -17.79 17.88
C PRO A 228 7.84 -16.99 18.27
N LYS A 229 6.95 -17.64 19.03
CA LYS A 229 5.80 -17.02 19.68
C LYS A 229 6.12 -16.79 21.16
N GLN A 230 5.58 -15.71 21.72
CA GLN A 230 5.78 -15.38 23.14
C GLN A 230 4.45 -15.10 23.83
N PHE A 231 4.33 -15.57 25.08
CA PHE A 231 3.16 -15.28 25.90
C PHE A 231 2.99 -13.76 26.11
N ASN A 232 1.74 -13.28 26.15
CA ASN A 232 1.36 -11.86 26.25
C ASN A 232 1.72 -10.96 25.04
N THR A 233 2.08 -11.55 23.91
CA THR A 233 2.31 -10.81 22.67
C THR A 233 1.42 -11.33 21.55
N LEU A 234 1.10 -10.45 20.60
CA LEU A 234 0.39 -10.78 19.38
C LEU A 234 1.38 -10.70 18.22
N LEU A 235 1.76 -11.87 17.69
CA LEU A 235 2.54 -11.98 16.47
C LEU A 235 1.63 -11.87 15.24
N CYS A 236 2.04 -11.06 14.28
CA CYS A 236 1.29 -10.69 13.09
C CYS A 236 2.23 -10.82 11.88
N MET A 237 1.90 -11.65 10.89
CA MET A 237 2.76 -11.82 9.73
C MET A 237 1.98 -11.77 8.42
N TYR A 238 2.56 -11.10 7.45
CA TYR A 238 2.13 -11.15 6.06
C TYR A 238 3.37 -11.13 5.19
N GLU A 239 3.80 -12.29 4.71
CA GLU A 239 5.05 -12.42 3.96
C GLU A 239 6.23 -11.92 4.80
N ASP A 240 6.97 -10.91 4.34
CA ASP A 240 8.10 -10.28 5.01
C ASP A 240 7.70 -9.23 6.05
N ASP A 241 6.49 -8.68 5.97
CA ASP A 241 5.95 -7.74 6.94
C ASP A 241 5.58 -8.49 8.24
N THR A 242 6.41 -8.31 9.27
CA THR A 242 6.19 -8.90 10.61
C THR A 242 5.92 -7.81 11.64
N ALA A 243 4.89 -8.00 12.46
CA ALA A 243 4.56 -7.10 13.56
C ALA A 243 4.39 -7.85 14.87
N VAL A 244 4.86 -7.24 15.95
CA VAL A 244 4.71 -7.75 17.31
C VAL A 244 4.01 -6.69 18.15
N LEU A 245 2.92 -7.07 18.82
CA LEU A 245 2.14 -6.17 19.67
C LEU A 245 2.05 -6.71 21.10
N ALA A 246 2.01 -5.80 22.07
CA ALA A 246 1.77 -6.14 23.47
C ALA A 246 0.87 -5.09 24.13
N GLN A 247 0.07 -5.53 25.12
CA GLN A 247 -0.91 -4.68 25.81
C GLN A 247 -0.77 -4.71 27.31
N ASN A 248 -0.80 -3.52 27.91
CA ASN A 248 -0.89 -3.35 29.35
C ASN A 248 -1.36 -1.93 29.72
N LYS A 249 -1.78 -1.71 30.96
CA LYS A 249 -2.02 -0.35 31.49
C LYS A 249 -0.69 0.40 31.67
N ASN A 250 0.33 -0.28 32.19
CA ASN A 250 1.66 0.26 32.45
C ASN A 250 2.58 0.02 31.22
N PRO A 251 3.15 1.08 30.62
CA PRO A 251 4.00 0.96 29.45
C PRO A 251 5.32 0.18 29.71
N ASN A 252 5.77 0.06 30.96
CA ASN A 252 6.96 -0.73 31.31
C ASN A 252 6.76 -2.22 31.06
N PHE A 253 5.58 -2.77 31.38
CA PHE A 253 5.27 -4.17 31.06
C PHE A 253 5.13 -4.41 29.57
N ILE A 254 4.66 -3.41 28.81
CA ILE A 254 4.62 -3.49 27.34
C ILE A 254 6.04 -3.57 26.79
N GLN A 255 6.92 -2.68 27.20
CA GLN A 255 8.32 -2.69 26.74
C GLN A 255 9.05 -3.96 27.16
N LEU A 256 8.83 -4.47 28.38
CA LEU A 256 9.40 -5.73 28.82
C LEU A 256 8.95 -6.91 27.94
N ALA A 257 7.65 -7.00 27.65
CA ALA A 257 7.10 -8.05 26.79
C ALA A 257 7.64 -7.95 25.35
N LEU A 258 7.67 -6.75 24.78
CA LEU A 258 8.19 -6.51 23.43
C LEU A 258 9.69 -6.81 23.35
N ASN A 259 10.52 -6.30 24.26
CA ASN A 259 11.97 -6.55 24.21
C ASN A 259 12.30 -8.04 24.41
N ARG A 260 11.58 -8.75 25.28
CA ARG A 260 11.75 -10.21 25.44
C ARG A 260 11.45 -10.93 24.13
N HIS A 261 10.35 -10.60 23.47
CA HIS A 261 9.98 -11.23 22.20
C HIS A 261 10.93 -10.85 21.06
N LEU A 262 11.33 -9.58 20.98
CA LEU A 262 12.32 -9.11 20.02
C LEU A 262 13.65 -9.83 20.18
N ALA A 263 14.13 -10.06 21.41
CA ALA A 263 15.35 -10.81 21.65
C ALA A 263 15.26 -12.26 21.15
N THR A 264 14.14 -12.96 21.42
CA THR A 264 13.92 -14.31 20.88
C THR A 264 13.85 -14.33 19.35
N ILE A 265 13.21 -13.33 18.76
CA ILE A 265 13.13 -13.15 17.30
C ILE A 265 14.51 -12.85 16.71
N GLU A 266 15.36 -12.05 17.37
CA GLU A 266 16.73 -11.76 16.95
C GLU A 266 17.61 -13.01 16.96
N ASP A 267 17.54 -13.82 18.01
CA ASP A 267 18.24 -15.11 18.08
C ASP A 267 17.81 -16.03 16.94
N TRP A 268 16.51 -16.08 16.67
CA TRP A 268 15.95 -16.83 15.56
C TRP A 268 16.43 -16.28 14.20
N PHE A 269 16.38 -14.98 13.98
CA PHE A 269 16.88 -14.36 12.75
C PHE A 269 18.38 -14.62 12.52
N ARG A 270 19.19 -14.56 13.59
CA ARG A 270 20.62 -14.93 13.54
C ARG A 270 20.82 -16.39 13.16
N LYS A 271 20.10 -17.31 13.81
CA LYS A 271 20.13 -18.75 13.49
C LYS A 271 19.81 -19.01 12.02
N TRP A 272 18.80 -18.31 11.49
CA TRP A 272 18.34 -18.50 10.12
C TRP A 272 19.00 -17.58 9.09
N LYS A 273 20.00 -16.78 9.46
CA LYS A 273 20.68 -15.81 8.56
C LYS A 273 19.73 -14.81 7.87
N ILE A 274 18.63 -14.48 8.52
CA ILE A 274 17.71 -13.44 8.07
C ILE A 274 18.18 -12.10 8.64
N ALA A 275 18.29 -11.10 7.77
CA ALA A 275 18.71 -9.77 8.19
C ALA A 275 17.50 -8.85 8.40
N ILE A 276 17.41 -8.25 9.59
CA ILE A 276 16.48 -7.16 9.87
C ILE A 276 17.10 -5.84 9.41
N ASN A 277 16.27 -4.87 9.07
CA ASN A 277 16.68 -3.48 8.91
C ASN A 277 16.23 -2.61 10.10
N PRO A 278 17.07 -2.45 11.15
CA PRO A 278 16.73 -1.66 12.33
C PRO A 278 16.32 -0.21 12.02
N SER A 279 16.86 0.38 10.95
CA SER A 279 16.57 1.76 10.56
C SER A 279 15.18 1.96 9.97
N LYS A 280 14.59 0.90 9.41
CA LYS A 280 13.23 0.89 8.86
C LYS A 280 12.22 0.25 9.79
N THR A 281 12.67 -0.43 10.84
CA THR A 281 11.80 -0.92 11.91
C THR A 281 11.15 0.27 12.62
N GLU A 282 9.83 0.28 12.68
CA GLU A 282 9.05 1.36 13.30
C GLU A 282 8.34 0.84 14.55
N ALA A 283 8.38 1.61 15.63
CA ALA A 283 7.62 1.33 16.85
C ALA A 283 6.56 2.41 17.08
N ILE A 284 5.38 2.02 17.55
CA ILE A 284 4.30 2.96 17.87
C ILE A 284 3.57 2.53 19.15
N MET A 285 3.29 3.52 19.99
CA MET A 285 2.50 3.34 21.21
C MET A 285 1.08 3.86 20.99
N PHE A 286 0.14 2.95 20.81
CA PHE A 286 -1.28 3.27 20.68
C PHE A 286 -1.90 3.56 22.06
N CYS A 287 -2.45 4.77 22.22
CA CYS A 287 -3.12 5.18 23.45
C CYS A 287 -4.09 6.35 23.22
N LYS A 288 -5.22 6.37 23.94
CA LYS A 288 -6.18 7.49 23.90
C LYS A 288 -5.70 8.73 24.68
N ASN A 289 -5.05 8.50 25.82
CA ASN A 289 -4.56 9.57 26.71
C ASN A 289 -3.05 9.78 26.53
N ILE A 290 -2.65 11.01 26.25
CA ILE A 290 -1.26 11.41 25.95
C ILE A 290 -0.57 12.02 27.18
N LYS A 291 -1.23 12.13 28.33
CA LYS A 291 -0.76 12.92 29.48
C LYS A 291 0.65 12.58 30.01
N ASN A 292 1.28 11.47 29.62
CA ASN A 292 2.72 11.21 29.79
C ASN A 292 3.28 10.50 28.55
N LEU A 293 4.18 11.16 27.81
CA LEU A 293 4.78 10.69 26.55
C LEU A 293 6.12 9.95 26.72
N ASN A 294 6.64 9.89 27.94
CA ASN A 294 7.89 9.19 28.24
C ASN A 294 7.61 7.69 28.32
N PHE A 295 7.64 7.04 27.16
CA PHE A 295 7.58 5.60 27.07
C PHE A 295 8.98 5.00 27.19
N PRO A 296 9.13 3.87 27.90
CA PRO A 296 10.40 3.16 27.98
C PRO A 296 10.87 2.77 26.58
N GLN A 297 12.19 2.81 26.37
CA GLN A 297 12.79 2.60 25.06
C GLN A 297 12.80 1.12 24.68
N LEU A 298 12.52 0.85 23.41
CA LEU A 298 12.70 -0.47 22.80
C LEU A 298 14.10 -0.57 22.20
N LYS A 299 14.63 -1.79 22.17
CA LYS A 299 15.91 -2.07 21.53
C LYS A 299 15.76 -3.23 20.57
N ILE A 300 16.40 -3.12 19.40
CA ILE A 300 16.61 -4.22 18.47
C ILE A 300 18.07 -4.24 18.02
N ASN A 301 18.78 -5.37 18.07
CA ASN A 301 20.21 -5.46 17.78
C ASN A 301 21.04 -4.41 18.54
N ASN A 302 20.73 -4.17 19.82
CA ASN A 302 21.27 -3.09 20.66
C ASN A 302 21.04 -1.65 20.17
N ILE A 303 20.30 -1.44 19.08
CA ILE A 303 19.92 -0.13 18.55
C ILE A 303 18.58 0.28 19.15
N GLN A 304 18.47 1.51 19.63
CA GLN A 304 17.23 2.05 20.17
C GLN A 304 16.23 2.34 19.05
N ILE A 305 15.00 1.82 19.18
CA ILE A 305 13.91 2.12 18.26
C ILE A 305 13.07 3.27 18.84
N PRO A 306 12.97 4.43 18.15
CA PRO A 306 12.16 5.54 18.62
C PRO A 306 10.65 5.25 18.45
N TRP A 307 9.84 5.81 19.36
CA TRP A 307 8.38 5.73 19.27
C TRP A 307 7.81 6.76 18.29
N SER A 308 7.33 6.29 17.15
CA SER A 308 6.66 7.09 16.12
C SER A 308 5.24 7.52 16.51
N GLN A 309 4.69 8.50 15.79
CA GLN A 309 3.31 8.98 15.93
C GLN A 309 2.32 8.28 14.98
N GLU A 310 2.86 7.81 13.86
CA GLU A 310 2.17 7.05 12.84
C GLU A 310 3.13 6.02 12.28
N CYS A 311 2.60 4.90 11.80
CA CYS A 311 3.36 3.84 11.15
C CYS A 311 2.61 3.35 9.93
N LYS A 312 3.30 3.05 8.84
CA LYS A 312 2.70 2.41 7.67
C LYS A 312 2.85 0.90 7.78
N TYR A 313 1.74 0.18 7.75
CA TYR A 313 1.71 -1.28 7.81
C TYR A 313 0.72 -1.80 6.77
N LEU A 314 1.16 -2.73 5.91
CA LEU A 314 0.37 -3.33 4.83
C LEU A 314 -0.41 -2.29 3.99
N GLY A 315 0.26 -1.19 3.62
CA GLY A 315 -0.32 -0.12 2.80
C GLY A 315 -1.25 0.86 3.53
N VAL A 316 -1.54 0.65 4.82
CA VAL A 316 -2.39 1.52 5.65
C VAL A 316 -1.55 2.26 6.69
N ILE A 317 -1.91 3.52 6.98
CA ILE A 317 -1.20 4.31 8.00
C ILE A 317 -1.98 4.26 9.31
N LEU A 318 -1.35 3.73 10.36
CA LEU A 318 -1.89 3.62 11.70
C LEU A 318 -1.37 4.77 12.56
N ASP A 319 -2.25 5.67 13.01
CA ASP A 319 -1.91 6.72 13.98
C ASP A 319 -2.19 6.28 15.42
N ARG A 320 -1.54 6.88 16.42
CA ARG A 320 -1.62 6.46 17.85
C ARG A 320 -3.03 6.28 18.41
N LYS A 321 -4.02 6.99 17.86
CA LYS A 321 -5.42 6.95 18.32
C LYS A 321 -6.35 6.21 17.35
N LEU A 322 -5.81 5.65 16.26
CA LEU A 322 -6.57 5.10 15.14
C LEU A 322 -7.68 6.07 14.68
N THR A 323 -7.33 7.35 14.51
CA THR A 323 -8.24 8.34 13.93
C THR A 323 -8.36 8.21 12.42
N TRP A 324 -7.38 7.57 11.77
CA TRP A 324 -7.28 7.36 10.33
C TRP A 324 -7.08 8.64 9.51
N LYS A 325 -6.91 9.80 10.16
CA LYS A 325 -6.74 11.09 9.47
C LYS A 325 -5.47 11.12 8.61
N PRO A 326 -4.29 10.71 9.10
CA PRO A 326 -3.09 10.68 8.25
C PRO A 326 -3.24 9.73 7.06
N HIS A 327 -3.84 8.55 7.27
CA HIS A 327 -4.14 7.61 6.20
C HIS A 327 -5.02 8.23 5.12
N PHE A 328 -6.10 8.93 5.48
CA PHE A 328 -6.97 9.55 4.48
C PHE A 328 -6.32 10.70 3.73
N LEU A 329 -5.42 11.46 4.36
CA LEU A 329 -4.64 12.49 3.67
C LEU A 329 -3.64 11.87 2.67
N TYR A 330 -2.99 10.78 3.06
CA TYR A 330 -2.12 9.99 2.19
C TYR A 330 -2.90 9.40 1.00
N THR A 331 -4.03 8.74 1.27
CA THR A 331 -4.90 8.14 0.24
C THR A 331 -5.46 9.20 -0.71
N LYS A 332 -5.86 10.37 -0.20
CA LYS A 332 -6.26 11.53 -1.01
C LYS A 332 -5.14 11.98 -1.95
N LYS A 333 -3.89 12.06 -1.48
CA LYS A 333 -2.74 12.42 -2.32
C LYS A 333 -2.50 11.36 -3.40
N LYS A 334 -2.49 10.08 -3.02
CA LYS A 334 -2.34 8.93 -3.94
C LYS A 334 -3.42 8.93 -5.02
N PHE A 335 -4.68 9.10 -4.62
CA PHE A 335 -5.83 9.19 -5.52
C PHE A 335 -5.70 10.36 -6.49
N ARG A 336 -5.36 11.56 -6.02
CA ARG A 336 -5.19 12.74 -6.90
C ARG A 336 -4.08 12.54 -7.92
N ASN A 337 -2.99 11.89 -7.52
CA ASN A 337 -1.91 11.55 -8.45
C ASN A 337 -2.38 10.58 -9.54
N ALA A 338 -3.15 9.56 -9.19
CA ALA A 338 -3.73 8.63 -10.16
C ALA A 338 -4.78 9.32 -11.05
N ALA A 339 -5.70 10.08 -10.47
CA ALA A 339 -6.72 10.83 -11.20
C ALA A 339 -6.13 11.83 -12.19
N ARG A 340 -4.99 12.47 -11.86
CA ARG A 340 -4.25 13.33 -12.79
C ARG A 340 -3.72 12.58 -14.02
N LYS A 341 -3.28 11.33 -13.88
CA LYS A 341 -2.85 10.51 -15.02
C LYS A 341 -4.02 10.18 -15.96
N PHE A 342 -5.20 9.94 -15.38
CA PHE A 342 -6.42 9.70 -16.16
C PHE A 342 -7.12 10.98 -16.62
N TYR A 343 -6.66 12.16 -16.20
CA TYR A 343 -7.33 13.43 -16.46
C TYR A 343 -7.67 13.67 -17.94
N PRO A 344 -6.80 13.39 -18.92
CA PRO A 344 -7.14 13.54 -20.33
C PRO A 344 -8.38 12.73 -20.74
N LEU A 345 -8.61 11.57 -20.12
CA LEU A 345 -9.72 10.66 -20.41
C LEU A 345 -11.00 11.00 -19.64
N ILE A 346 -10.88 11.40 -18.37
CA ILE A 346 -12.03 11.67 -17.49
C ILE A 346 -12.42 13.17 -17.41
N SER A 347 -11.69 14.04 -18.09
CA SER A 347 -11.98 15.48 -18.11
C SER A 347 -13.34 15.79 -18.76
N ARG A 348 -13.86 16.99 -18.48
CA ARG A 348 -15.04 17.51 -19.16
C ARG A 348 -14.83 17.61 -20.67
N ASN A 349 -13.62 17.94 -21.12
CA ASN A 349 -13.36 18.14 -22.54
C ASN A 349 -13.05 16.82 -23.28
N SER A 350 -12.94 15.71 -22.55
CA SER A 350 -12.74 14.40 -23.14
C SER A 350 -13.97 13.97 -23.94
N LYS A 351 -13.74 13.53 -25.18
CA LYS A 351 -14.76 12.95 -26.08
C LYS A 351 -15.26 11.56 -25.63
N LEU A 352 -14.63 10.97 -24.61
CA LEU A 352 -14.99 9.64 -24.14
C LEU A 352 -16.43 9.62 -23.58
N HIS A 353 -17.19 8.56 -23.88
CA HIS A 353 -18.55 8.39 -23.36
C HIS A 353 -18.56 8.38 -21.82
N ARG A 354 -19.62 8.92 -21.22
CA ARG A 354 -19.76 9.04 -19.77
C ARG A 354 -19.60 7.70 -19.07
N ASP A 355 -20.15 6.63 -19.64
CA ASP A 355 -20.11 5.30 -19.03
C ASP A 355 -18.68 4.74 -19.01
N ASN A 356 -17.90 4.97 -20.07
CA ASN A 356 -16.49 4.60 -20.10
C ASN A 356 -15.67 5.42 -19.10
N LYS A 357 -15.99 6.71 -18.92
CA LYS A 357 -15.37 7.54 -17.85
C LYS A 357 -15.73 7.00 -16.46
N MET A 358 -16.98 6.59 -16.25
CA MET A 358 -17.43 5.97 -15.01
C MET A 358 -16.75 4.62 -14.78
N LEU A 359 -16.54 3.83 -15.83
CA LEU A 359 -15.80 2.56 -15.76
C LEU A 359 -14.34 2.78 -15.33
N ILE A 360 -13.66 3.78 -15.91
CA ILE A 360 -12.31 4.16 -15.48
C ILE A 360 -12.31 4.53 -13.99
N TYR A 361 -13.30 5.30 -13.54
CA TYR A 361 -13.44 5.65 -12.13
C TYR A 361 -13.64 4.40 -11.25
N THR A 362 -14.59 3.54 -11.58
CA THR A 362 -14.95 2.38 -10.75
C THR A 362 -13.88 1.30 -10.73
N ALA A 363 -13.15 1.11 -11.84
CA ALA A 363 -12.12 0.09 -12.00
C ALA A 363 -10.75 0.52 -11.44
N TYR A 364 -10.31 1.77 -11.68
CA TYR A 364 -8.94 2.20 -11.34
C TYR A 364 -8.87 3.17 -10.16
N LEU A 365 -9.82 4.10 -10.05
CA LEU A 365 -9.74 5.20 -9.08
C LEU A 365 -10.42 4.86 -7.75
N ARG A 366 -11.62 4.27 -7.78
CA ARG A 366 -12.38 3.89 -6.58
C ARG A 366 -11.61 2.90 -5.69
N PRO A 367 -10.94 1.85 -6.20
CA PRO A 367 -10.18 0.92 -5.35
C PRO A 367 -9.08 1.61 -4.54
N ILE A 368 -8.49 2.69 -5.04
CA ILE A 368 -7.51 3.48 -4.28
C ILE A 368 -8.16 4.11 -3.04
N LEU A 369 -9.39 4.61 -3.15
CA LEU A 369 -10.13 5.22 -2.04
C LEU A 369 -10.65 4.18 -1.04
N THR A 370 -10.96 2.97 -1.50
CA THR A 370 -11.67 1.95 -0.71
C THR A 370 -10.77 0.80 -0.26
N TYR A 371 -9.47 0.88 -0.50
CA TYR A 371 -8.49 -0.08 -0.03
C TYR A 371 -8.57 -0.24 1.49
N SER A 372 -8.74 -1.48 1.96
CA SER A 372 -8.90 -1.84 3.38
C SER A 372 -10.06 -1.12 4.09
N ALA A 373 -11.11 -0.71 3.36
CA ALA A 373 -12.30 -0.06 3.94
C ALA A 373 -12.95 -0.80 5.13
N PRO A 374 -12.99 -2.15 5.18
CA PRO A 374 -13.50 -2.86 6.37
C PRO A 374 -12.73 -2.56 7.65
N VAL A 375 -11.47 -2.13 7.55
CA VAL A 375 -10.60 -1.78 8.68
C VAL A 375 -10.88 -0.37 9.17
N TRP A 376 -10.91 0.64 8.31
CA TRP A 376 -11.01 2.06 8.74
C TRP A 376 -12.40 2.67 8.58
N GLY A 377 -13.38 1.96 8.00
CA GLY A 377 -14.68 2.53 7.66
C GLY A 377 -15.51 2.99 8.87
N TYR A 378 -15.11 2.65 10.11
CA TYR A 378 -15.71 3.16 11.35
C TYR A 378 -15.14 4.51 11.79
N ALA A 379 -14.21 5.08 11.02
CA ALA A 379 -13.61 6.38 11.29
C ALA A 379 -14.68 7.47 11.44
N ALA A 380 -14.28 8.59 12.06
CA ALA A 380 -15.19 9.72 12.23
C ALA A 380 -15.72 10.22 10.86
N LYS A 381 -17.01 10.59 10.82
CA LYS A 381 -17.67 11.10 9.59
C LYS A 381 -16.88 12.25 8.94
N SER A 382 -16.29 13.14 9.74
CA SER A 382 -15.44 14.24 9.25
C SER A 382 -14.19 13.76 8.51
N ASN A 383 -13.60 12.64 8.95
CA ASN A 383 -12.44 12.04 8.30
C ASN A 383 -12.86 11.30 7.01
N ILE A 384 -13.96 10.53 7.03
CA ILE A 384 -14.47 9.84 5.83
C ILE A 384 -14.82 10.83 4.72
N LYS A 385 -15.37 12.01 5.07
CA LYS A 385 -15.66 13.11 4.14
C LYS A 385 -14.43 13.54 3.30
N ILE A 386 -13.20 13.36 3.80
CA ILE A 386 -11.96 13.67 3.05
C ILE A 386 -11.88 12.84 1.76
N LEU A 387 -12.24 11.56 1.83
CA LEU A 387 -12.22 10.64 0.69
C LEU A 387 -13.49 10.76 -0.15
N GLU A 388 -14.66 10.86 0.49
CA GLU A 388 -15.95 11.03 -0.19
C GLU A 388 -15.95 12.27 -1.08
N SER A 389 -15.36 13.38 -0.62
CA SER A 389 -15.25 14.59 -1.44
C SER A 389 -14.36 14.38 -2.68
N GLN A 390 -13.37 13.48 -2.66
CA GLN A 390 -12.60 13.17 -3.88
C GLN A 390 -13.42 12.37 -4.89
N GLN A 391 -14.22 11.41 -4.43
CA GLN A 391 -15.19 10.71 -5.28
C GLN A 391 -16.16 11.72 -5.92
N ASN A 392 -16.76 12.60 -5.12
CA ASN A 392 -17.74 13.56 -5.60
C ASN A 392 -17.15 14.53 -6.64
N ILE A 393 -15.91 14.99 -6.46
CA ILE A 393 -15.22 15.84 -7.43
C ILE A 393 -15.08 15.13 -8.79
N VAL A 394 -14.63 13.87 -8.80
CA VAL A 394 -14.43 13.13 -10.05
C VAL A 394 -15.76 12.81 -10.73
N ILE A 395 -16.77 12.38 -9.98
CA ILE A 395 -18.11 12.12 -10.54
C ILE A 395 -18.73 13.40 -11.10
N ALA A 396 -18.66 14.52 -10.38
CA ALA A 396 -19.14 15.81 -10.87
C ALA A 396 -18.40 16.27 -12.14
N GLN A 397 -17.11 15.97 -12.26
CA GLN A 397 -16.33 16.24 -13.46
C GLN A 397 -16.82 15.40 -14.65
N ILE A 398 -17.04 14.10 -14.44
CA ILE A 398 -17.53 13.16 -15.46
C ILE A 398 -18.93 13.54 -15.95
N CYS A 399 -19.80 14.02 -15.04
CA CYS A 399 -21.16 14.43 -15.34
C CYS A 399 -21.29 15.86 -15.86
N HIS A 400 -20.19 16.60 -16.02
CA HIS A 400 -20.22 18.01 -16.39
C HIS A 400 -21.09 18.87 -15.45
N ALA A 401 -21.15 18.49 -14.18
CA ALA A 401 -22.04 19.13 -13.21
C ALA A 401 -21.61 20.56 -12.91
N THR A 402 -22.58 21.47 -12.79
CA THR A 402 -22.37 22.85 -12.39
C THR A 402 -22.21 22.98 -10.88
N TRP A 403 -21.74 24.14 -10.41
CA TRP A 403 -21.37 24.37 -9.01
C TRP A 403 -22.55 24.28 -8.02
N TYR A 404 -23.78 24.53 -8.48
CA TYR A 404 -24.99 24.46 -7.66
C TYR A 404 -25.62 23.05 -7.60
N MET A 405 -25.18 22.10 -8.44
CA MET A 405 -25.68 20.73 -8.42
C MET A 405 -25.15 19.98 -7.20
N ARG A 406 -26.07 19.47 -6.36
CA ARG A 406 -25.68 18.70 -5.18
C ARG A 406 -25.16 17.33 -5.61
N ALA A 407 -24.08 16.88 -4.95
CA ALA A 407 -23.51 15.56 -5.22
C ALA A 407 -24.50 14.41 -4.99
N THR A 408 -25.48 14.59 -4.09
CA THR A 408 -26.59 13.64 -3.88
C THR A 408 -27.43 13.46 -5.13
N ASP A 409 -27.75 14.56 -5.81
CA ASP A 409 -28.68 14.58 -6.94
C ASP A 409 -28.01 13.96 -8.17
N ILE A 410 -26.73 14.27 -8.38
CA ILE A 410 -25.89 13.63 -9.41
C ILE A 410 -25.82 12.11 -9.20
N ARG A 411 -25.61 11.65 -7.96
CA ARG A 411 -25.55 10.21 -7.67
C ARG A 411 -26.89 9.51 -7.91
N LYS A 412 -28.00 10.11 -7.50
CA LYS A 412 -29.34 9.56 -7.76
C LYS A 412 -29.61 9.45 -9.26
N ALA A 413 -29.27 10.47 -10.04
CA ALA A 413 -29.42 10.46 -11.49
C ALA A 413 -28.57 9.37 -12.18
N LEU A 414 -27.41 9.04 -11.62
CA LEU A 414 -26.56 7.95 -12.11
C LEU A 414 -26.91 6.57 -11.55
N ASN A 415 -27.89 6.46 -10.65
CA ASN A 415 -28.12 5.27 -9.83
C ASN A 415 -26.83 4.74 -9.15
N PHE A 416 -25.99 5.67 -8.67
CA PHE A 416 -24.66 5.35 -8.14
C PHE A 416 -24.67 5.37 -6.60
N PRO A 417 -24.17 4.33 -5.91
CA PRO A 417 -24.24 4.24 -4.46
C PRO A 417 -23.44 5.36 -3.77
N SER A 418 -23.89 5.76 -2.59
CA SER A 418 -23.11 6.67 -1.76
C SER A 418 -21.78 6.01 -1.34
N PHE A 419 -20.77 6.83 -1.05
CA PHE A 419 -19.47 6.31 -0.61
C PHE A 419 -19.61 5.47 0.67
N LYS A 420 -20.52 5.89 1.56
CA LYS A 420 -20.84 5.17 2.79
C LYS A 420 -21.52 3.83 2.50
N GLU A 421 -22.54 3.79 1.63
CA GLU A 421 -23.20 2.54 1.22
C GLU A 421 -22.21 1.55 0.62
N PHE A 422 -21.29 2.03 -0.23
CA PHE A 422 -20.28 1.19 -0.83
C PHE A 422 -19.30 0.63 0.20
N ILE A 423 -18.80 1.45 1.13
CA ILE A 423 -17.97 0.98 2.25
C ILE A 423 -18.72 -0.07 3.08
N LYS A 424 -20.00 0.17 3.39
CA LYS A 424 -20.83 -0.76 4.14
C LYS A 424 -20.98 -2.09 3.41
N LYS A 425 -21.22 -2.07 2.09
CA LYS A 425 -21.26 -3.27 1.25
C LYS A 425 -19.94 -4.05 1.32
N LEU A 426 -18.80 -3.37 1.19
CA LEU A 426 -17.48 -4.01 1.31
C LEU A 426 -17.27 -4.63 2.70
N ALA A 427 -17.65 -3.91 3.76
CA ALA A 427 -17.55 -4.41 5.13
C ALA A 427 -18.45 -5.64 5.36
N ILE A 428 -19.71 -5.60 4.91
CA ILE A 428 -20.64 -6.74 5.04
C ILE A 428 -20.05 -7.98 4.36
N ASN A 429 -19.60 -7.84 3.11
CA ASN A 429 -19.04 -8.96 2.35
C ASN A 429 -17.79 -9.52 3.03
N PHE A 430 -16.91 -8.63 3.50
CA PHE A 430 -15.69 -9.01 4.20
C PHE A 430 -15.98 -9.72 5.53
N TYR A 431 -16.86 -9.18 6.39
CA TYR A 431 -17.12 -9.76 7.70
C TYR A 431 -17.91 -11.07 7.63
N LYS A 432 -18.76 -11.26 6.60
CA LYS A 432 -19.39 -12.55 6.32
C LYS A 432 -18.35 -13.66 6.06
N SER A 433 -17.34 -13.38 5.23
CA SER A 433 -16.25 -14.35 5.00
C SER A 433 -15.33 -14.48 6.21
N PHE A 434 -15.12 -13.39 6.95
CA PHE A 434 -14.25 -13.34 8.12
C PHE A 434 -14.76 -14.22 9.26
N ASP A 435 -16.06 -14.16 9.56
CA ASP A 435 -16.68 -14.92 10.65
C ASP A 435 -16.74 -16.43 10.35
N ASN A 436 -16.71 -16.80 9.07
CA ASN A 436 -16.65 -18.19 8.61
C ASN A 436 -15.21 -18.71 8.42
N SER A 437 -14.19 -17.97 8.86
CA SER A 437 -12.80 -18.38 8.68
C SER A 437 -12.39 -19.48 9.64
N ASP A 438 -11.72 -20.51 9.12
CA ASP A 438 -11.20 -21.61 9.94
C ASP A 438 -9.89 -21.30 10.66
N ASN A 439 -9.21 -20.22 10.29
CA ASN A 439 -7.91 -19.85 10.83
C ASN A 439 -7.98 -19.48 12.32
N GLU A 440 -7.15 -20.14 13.14
CA GLU A 440 -7.13 -19.96 14.60
C GLU A 440 -6.83 -18.52 15.02
N ALA A 441 -5.90 -17.85 14.34
CA ALA A 441 -5.52 -16.47 14.67
C ALA A 441 -6.66 -15.47 14.44
N ILE A 442 -7.58 -15.77 13.52
CA ILE A 442 -8.84 -15.02 13.33
C ILE A 442 -9.85 -15.38 14.43
N LYS A 443 -10.02 -16.67 14.74
CA LYS A 443 -10.94 -17.15 15.78
C LYS A 443 -10.61 -16.58 17.17
N CYS A 444 -9.32 -16.31 17.46
CA CYS A 444 -8.88 -15.69 18.72
C CYS A 444 -9.25 -14.21 18.87
N ILE A 445 -9.76 -13.54 17.84
CA ILE A 445 -10.15 -12.14 17.93
C ILE A 445 -11.41 -12.02 18.81
N SER A 446 -11.41 -11.06 19.73
CA SER A 446 -12.53 -10.86 20.65
C SER A 446 -13.83 -10.62 19.90
N LYS A 447 -14.80 -11.52 20.10
CA LYS A 447 -16.17 -11.35 19.59
C LYS A 447 -16.86 -10.26 20.41
N TYR A 448 -17.57 -9.38 19.73
CA TYR A 448 -18.38 -8.35 20.38
C TYR A 448 -19.60 -8.01 19.51
N LYS A 449 -20.71 -7.65 20.16
CA LYS A 449 -21.86 -7.09 19.45
C LYS A 449 -21.51 -5.66 19.02
N PRO A 450 -21.62 -5.31 17.73
CA PRO A 450 -21.27 -3.96 17.30
C PRO A 450 -22.19 -2.93 17.98
N ASP A 451 -21.62 -1.80 18.42
CA ASP A 451 -22.32 -0.70 19.12
C ASP A 451 -21.93 0.64 18.49
N LEU A 452 -22.92 1.47 18.17
CA LEU A 452 -22.76 2.80 17.59
C LEU A 452 -21.92 3.74 18.47
N LYS A 453 -21.87 3.53 19.79
CA LYS A 453 -21.08 4.35 20.71
C LYS A 453 -19.59 4.00 20.71
N VAL A 454 -19.23 2.82 20.19
CA VAL A 454 -17.87 2.32 20.15
C VAL A 454 -17.26 2.55 18.77
N LYS A 455 -15.96 2.84 18.68
CA LYS A 455 -15.24 2.98 17.41
C LYS A 455 -14.39 1.73 17.17
N ARG A 456 -14.98 0.70 16.57
CA ARG A 456 -14.32 -0.57 16.21
C ARG A 456 -14.67 -1.03 14.79
N PRO A 457 -13.80 -1.83 14.13
CA PRO A 457 -13.95 -2.29 12.75
C PRO A 457 -15.34 -2.83 12.37
N ARG A 458 -15.97 -3.69 13.19
CA ARG A 458 -17.31 -4.26 12.87
C ARG A 458 -18.48 -3.28 13.00
N ASN A 459 -18.30 -2.09 13.57
CA ASN A 459 -19.41 -1.15 13.83
C ASN A 459 -19.94 -0.44 12.56
N ILE A 460 -19.22 -0.56 11.45
CA ILE A 460 -19.61 -0.03 10.14
C ILE A 460 -20.97 -0.60 9.70
N LEU A 461 -21.28 -1.82 10.13
CA LEU A 461 -22.45 -2.59 9.73
C LEU A 461 -23.77 -2.02 10.27
N ILE A 462 -23.74 -1.27 11.38
CA ILE A 462 -24.95 -0.79 12.09
C ILE A 462 -25.35 0.64 11.70
N SER A 463 -24.50 1.37 10.96
CA SER A 463 -24.77 2.78 10.62
C SER A 463 -25.41 3.02 9.26
#